data_AF-A0A8T2Y7F5-F1
#
_entry.id   AF-A0A8T2Y7F5-F1
#
_cell.length_a   1.000
_cell.length_b   1.000
_cell.length_c   1.000
_cell.angle_alpha   90.00
_cell.angle_beta   90.00
_cell.angle_gamma   90.00
#
_symmetry.space_group_name_H-M   'P 1'
#
loop_
_entity.id
_entity.type
_entity.pdbx_description
1 polymer ?
#
loop_
_entity_poly.entity_id
_entity_poly.type
_entity_poly.pdbx_seq_one_letter_code
_entity_poly.pdbx_strand_id
1 'polypeptide(L)'
;MVVASPTKLHSEEHLTIELPTVDLSGDRSMVSNLIVKACEEYGFFKVKNHGVPHDIIAKMEKESFNFFAKPFDEKQKVEPAKPFGYGCKNIGFNGDIGEVEYLLLNINPLSIAERSKTISNDPAKFRQVLTPFILL
;
A
#
# COMPACT_ATOMS: atom_id res chain seq x y z
N MET A 1 -1.47 -45.94 11.66
CA MET A 1 -2.56 -45.16 11.03
C MET A 1 -3.39 -44.57 12.15
N VAL A 2 -3.36 -43.25 12.34
CA VAL A 2 -4.17 -42.56 13.36
C VAL A 2 -5.24 -41.78 12.63
N VAL A 3 -6.50 -42.12 12.86
CA VAL A 3 -7.66 -41.44 12.29
C VAL A 3 -7.93 -40.21 13.15
N ALA A 4 -7.77 -39.02 12.57
CA ALA A 4 -8.18 -37.78 13.21
C ALA A 4 -9.72 -37.75 13.32
N SER A 5 -10.22 -37.51 14.53
CA SER A 5 -11.64 -37.30 14.78
C SER A 5 -12.06 -35.92 14.25
N PRO A 6 -13.27 -35.75 13.68
CA PRO A 6 -13.72 -34.46 13.18
C PRO A 6 -14.05 -33.54 14.36
N THR A 7 -13.13 -32.65 14.70
CA THR A 7 -13.44 -31.51 15.57
C THR A 7 -14.49 -30.66 14.86
N LYS A 8 -15.61 -30.40 15.52
CA LYS A 8 -16.64 -29.46 15.04
C LYS A 8 -15.93 -28.16 14.65
N LEU A 9 -15.99 -27.82 13.36
CA LEU A 9 -15.73 -26.47 12.87
C LEU A 9 -16.68 -25.56 13.65
N HIS A 10 -16.15 -24.87 14.66
CA HIS A 10 -16.80 -23.68 15.17
C HIS A 10 -17.00 -22.79 13.95
N SER A 11 -18.26 -22.58 13.57
CA SER A 11 -18.63 -21.52 12.67
C SER A 11 -17.98 -20.25 13.20
N GLU A 12 -17.02 -19.70 12.47
CA GLU A 12 -16.50 -18.38 12.77
C GLU A 12 -17.68 -17.41 12.61
N GLU A 13 -18.35 -17.10 13.73
CA GLU A 13 -19.13 -15.87 13.81
C GLU A 13 -18.14 -14.75 13.58
N HIS A 14 -18.15 -14.25 12.34
CA HIS A 14 -17.30 -13.15 11.92
C HIS A 14 -17.78 -11.91 12.67
N LEU A 15 -17.27 -11.70 13.89
CA LEU A 15 -17.49 -10.49 14.67
C LEU A 15 -17.05 -9.34 13.77
N THR A 16 -18.01 -8.53 13.34
CA THR A 16 -17.73 -7.32 12.58
C THR A 16 -17.09 -6.32 13.54
N ILE A 17 -15.76 -6.36 13.65
CA ILE A 17 -15.00 -5.33 14.34
C ILE A 17 -15.09 -4.08 13.48
N GLU A 18 -15.87 -3.11 13.93
CA GLU A 18 -15.90 -1.80 13.30
C GLU A 18 -14.61 -1.06 13.67
N LEU A 19 -13.70 -0.92 12.69
CA LEU A 19 -12.46 -0.18 12.87
C LEU A 19 -12.74 1.33 13.07
N PRO A 20 -12.02 2.00 13.98
CA PRO A 20 -12.16 3.44 14.18
C PRO A 20 -11.96 4.19 12.85
N THR A 21 -12.80 5.19 12.60
CA THR A 21 -12.66 6.10 11.47
C THR A 21 -12.52 7.53 11.98
N VAL A 22 -11.40 8.17 11.69
CA VAL A 22 -11.11 9.55 12.08
C VAL A 22 -11.42 10.51 10.93
N ASP A 23 -12.22 11.54 11.21
CA ASP A 23 -12.54 12.62 10.28
C ASP A 23 -11.60 13.82 10.51
N LEU A 24 -10.69 14.11 9.58
CA LEU A 24 -9.73 15.21 9.75
C LEU A 24 -10.33 16.60 9.54
N SER A 25 -11.60 16.73 9.14
CA SER A 25 -12.27 18.03 9.04
C SER A 25 -12.79 18.57 10.38
N GLY A 26 -12.71 17.78 11.46
CA GLY A 26 -13.18 18.15 12.78
C GLY A 26 -12.25 19.10 13.55
N ASP A 27 -12.66 19.45 14.77
CA ASP A 27 -11.82 20.24 15.69
C ASP A 27 -10.48 19.52 15.96
N ARG A 28 -9.38 20.25 15.86
CA ARG A 28 -8.02 19.69 15.94
C ARG A 28 -7.76 18.95 17.25
N SER A 29 -8.25 19.44 18.39
CA SER A 29 -8.05 18.79 19.68
C SER A 29 -8.83 17.48 19.77
N MET A 30 -10.09 17.49 19.32
CA MET A 30 -10.92 16.29 19.26
C MET A 30 -10.32 15.23 18.34
N VAL A 31 -9.91 15.62 17.12
CA VAL A 31 -9.27 14.73 16.15
C VAL A 31 -8.00 14.12 16.70
N SER A 32 -7.13 14.91 17.33
CA SER A 32 -5.90 14.42 17.96
C SER A 32 -6.19 13.37 19.04
N ASN A 33 -7.19 13.61 19.89
CA ASN A 33 -7.57 12.66 20.94
C ASN A 33 -8.12 11.35 20.37
N LEU A 34 -8.91 11.42 19.29
CA LEU A 34 -9.42 10.24 18.59
C LEU A 34 -8.28 9.41 17.97
N ILE A 35 -7.27 10.07 17.37
CA ILE A 35 -6.09 9.39 16.83
C ILE A 35 -5.33 8.67 17.94
N VAL A 36 -5.03 9.36 19.05
CA VAL A 36 -4.32 8.74 20.20
C VAL A 36 -5.08 7.52 20.71
N LYS A 37 -6.38 7.67 20.96
CA LYS A 37 -7.23 6.57 21.42
C LYS A 37 -7.22 5.38 20.46
N ALA A 38 -7.36 5.63 19.15
CA ALA A 38 -7.33 4.56 18.16
C ALA A 38 -5.96 3.85 18.07
N CYS A 39 -4.87 4.61 18.21
CA CYS A 39 -3.52 4.03 18.31
C CYS A 39 -3.35 3.15 19.56
N GLU A 40 -3.84 3.59 20.71
CA GLU A 40 -3.73 2.86 21.98
C GLU A 40 -4.60 1.59 22.01
N GLU A 41 -5.84 1.67 21.52
CA GLU A 41 -6.80 0.58 21.60
C GLU A 41 -6.68 -0.43 20.44
N TYR A 42 -6.36 0.04 19.22
CA TYR A 42 -6.37 -0.78 18.00
C TYR A 42 -5.02 -0.85 17.29
N GLY A 43 -4.18 0.18 17.42
CA GLY A 43 -2.96 0.34 16.60
C GLY A 43 -3.26 0.63 15.11
N PHE A 44 -4.53 0.83 14.73
CA PHE A 44 -4.98 1.03 13.36
C PHE A 44 -6.30 1.82 13.30
N PHE A 45 -6.47 2.66 12.29
CA PHE A 45 -7.71 3.40 12.03
C PHE A 45 -7.82 3.82 10.57
N LYS A 46 -9.04 4.06 10.10
CA LYS A 46 -9.32 4.69 8.80
C LYS A 46 -9.29 6.21 8.95
N VAL A 47 -8.92 6.91 7.88
CA VAL A 47 -8.97 8.37 7.81
C VAL A 47 -9.89 8.78 6.68
N LYS A 48 -10.76 9.77 6.92
CA LYS A 48 -11.57 10.45 5.89
C LYS A 48 -11.35 11.96 5.96
N ASN A 49 -11.71 12.65 4.87
CA ASN A 49 -11.53 14.10 4.72
C ASN A 49 -10.07 14.54 4.95
N HIS A 50 -9.12 13.74 4.49
CA HIS A 50 -7.68 13.97 4.65
C HIS A 50 -7.09 15.09 3.77
N GLY A 51 -7.91 15.74 2.93
CA GLY A 51 -7.45 16.85 2.09
C GLY A 51 -6.73 16.45 0.80
N VAL A 52 -6.20 15.22 0.70
CA VAL A 52 -5.64 14.69 -0.56
C VAL A 52 -6.73 14.65 -1.66
N PRO A 53 -6.54 15.36 -2.79
CA PRO A 53 -7.50 15.38 -3.89
C PRO A 53 -7.73 14.00 -4.51
N HIS A 54 -8.99 13.64 -4.77
CA HIS A 54 -9.36 12.36 -5.37
C HIS A 54 -8.77 12.14 -6.77
N ASP A 55 -8.55 13.20 -7.55
CA ASP A 55 -7.97 13.09 -8.88
C ASP A 55 -6.50 12.64 -8.83
N ILE A 56 -5.75 13.04 -7.79
CA ILE A 56 -4.36 12.63 -7.57
C ILE A 56 -4.32 11.14 -7.19
N ILE A 57 -5.22 10.71 -6.30
CA ILE A 57 -5.37 9.29 -5.91
C ILE A 57 -5.67 8.45 -7.15
N ALA A 58 -6.69 8.83 -7.92
CA ALA A 58 -7.10 8.08 -9.12
C ALA A 58 -6.00 8.03 -10.20
N LYS A 59 -5.23 9.13 -10.38
CA LYS A 59 -4.08 9.15 -11.29
C LYS A 59 -2.98 8.20 -10.81
N MET A 60 -2.69 8.17 -9.52
CA MET A 60 -1.64 7.31 -8.96
C MET A 60 -2.04 5.82 -9.06
N GLU A 61 -3.30 5.49 -8.74
CA GLU A 61 -3.86 4.16 -8.95
C GLU A 61 -3.74 3.75 -10.42
N LYS A 62 -4.11 4.63 -11.36
CA LYS A 62 -3.98 4.34 -12.79
C LYS A 62 -2.54 4.03 -13.21
N GLU A 63 -1.56 4.81 -12.76
CA GLU A 63 -0.15 4.51 -13.06
C GLU A 63 0.31 3.19 -12.44
N SER A 64 -0.16 2.87 -11.23
CA SER A 64 0.09 1.57 -10.59
C SER A 64 -0.49 0.41 -11.41
N PHE A 65 -1.77 0.49 -11.78
CA PHE A 65 -2.43 -0.52 -12.62
C PHE A 65 -1.72 -0.70 -13.97
N ASN A 66 -1.33 0.41 -14.61
CA ASN A 66 -0.60 0.35 -15.88
C ASN A 66 0.72 -0.40 -15.74
N PHE A 67 1.44 -0.26 -14.63
CA PHE A 67 2.68 -1.00 -14.39
C PHE A 67 2.40 -2.49 -14.18
N PHE A 68 1.50 -2.85 -13.27
CA PHE A 68 1.27 -4.26 -12.92
C PHE A 68 0.58 -5.06 -14.03
N ALA A 69 -0.12 -4.39 -14.95
CA ALA A 69 -0.68 -4.98 -16.16
C ALA A 69 0.36 -5.32 -17.24
N LYS A 70 1.61 -4.83 -17.12
CA LYS A 70 2.67 -5.18 -18.07
C LYS A 70 3.00 -6.68 -18.01
N PRO A 71 3.50 -7.28 -19.12
CA PRO A 71 4.04 -8.63 -19.10
C PRO A 71 5.11 -8.80 -18.01
N PHE A 72 5.20 -10.00 -17.44
CA PHE A 72 6.13 -10.30 -16.36
C PHE A 72 7.58 -9.90 -16.71
N ASP A 73 8.04 -10.24 -17.91
CA ASP A 73 9.39 -9.92 -18.40
C ASP A 73 9.68 -8.41 -18.46
N GLU A 74 8.66 -7.59 -18.70
CA GLU A 74 8.81 -6.13 -18.64
C GLU A 74 8.89 -5.62 -17.21
N LYS A 75 8.11 -6.19 -16.29
CA LYS A 75 8.17 -5.83 -14.86
C LYS A 75 9.52 -6.21 -14.25
N GLN A 76 10.11 -7.33 -14.67
CA GLN A 76 11.44 -7.78 -14.25
C GLN A 76 12.60 -6.89 -14.72
N LYS A 77 12.39 -5.97 -15.67
CA LYS A 77 13.41 -4.98 -16.05
C LYS A 77 13.64 -3.93 -14.96
N VAL A 78 12.68 -3.77 -14.05
CA VAL A 78 12.88 -2.97 -12.84
C VAL A 78 13.79 -3.76 -11.91
N GLU A 79 14.78 -3.09 -11.32
CA GLU A 79 15.67 -3.69 -10.32
C GLU A 79 14.87 -4.48 -9.25
N PRO A 80 15.41 -5.58 -8.71
CA PRO A 80 14.78 -6.28 -7.60
C PRO A 80 14.55 -5.35 -6.41
N ALA A 81 13.51 -5.61 -5.62
CA ALA A 81 13.18 -4.86 -4.39
C ALA A 81 14.20 -5.06 -3.25
N LYS A 82 15.47 -4.70 -3.48
CA LYS A 82 16.61 -4.82 -2.56
C LYS A 82 17.60 -3.65 -2.78
N PRO A 83 17.40 -2.48 -2.15
CA PRO A 83 16.33 -2.14 -1.20
C PRO A 83 15.03 -1.65 -1.87
N PHE A 84 15.08 -1.22 -3.13
CA PHE A 84 13.93 -0.63 -3.83
C PHE A 84 13.81 -1.23 -5.22
N GLY A 85 12.59 -1.39 -5.72
CA GLY A 85 12.32 -1.98 -7.02
C GLY A 85 11.10 -2.89 -7.03
N TYR A 86 11.06 -3.78 -8.02
CA TYR A 86 9.97 -4.72 -8.22
C TYR A 86 10.18 -6.00 -7.40
N GLY A 87 9.14 -6.40 -6.69
CA GLY A 87 9.05 -7.64 -5.94
C GLY A 87 7.90 -8.51 -6.45
N CYS A 88 8.13 -9.81 -6.54
CA CYS A 88 7.13 -10.80 -6.87
C CYS A 88 7.29 -11.96 -5.90
N LYS A 89 6.24 -12.21 -5.13
CA LYS A 89 6.10 -13.26 -4.11
C LYS A 89 7.00 -13.17 -2.90
N ASN A 90 8.31 -13.09 -3.07
CA ASN A 90 9.25 -12.99 -1.95
C ASN A 90 9.07 -11.67 -1.21
N ILE A 91 9.01 -11.71 0.12
CA ILE A 91 8.87 -10.56 1.01
C ILE A 91 10.09 -10.54 1.94
N GLY A 92 10.76 -9.39 2.02
CA GLY A 92 11.96 -9.24 2.87
C GLY A 92 13.14 -10.12 2.44
N PHE A 93 13.97 -10.52 3.41
CA PHE A 93 15.22 -11.24 3.17
C PHE A 93 15.25 -12.67 3.72
N ASN A 94 14.24 -13.07 4.50
CA ASN A 94 14.26 -14.29 5.30
C ASN A 94 13.43 -15.44 4.71
N GLY A 95 13.06 -15.34 3.42
CA GLY A 95 12.32 -16.38 2.72
C GLY A 95 10.79 -16.33 2.94
N ASP A 96 10.27 -15.23 3.49
CA ASP A 96 8.82 -15.00 3.53
C ASP A 96 8.27 -14.90 2.10
N ILE A 97 7.12 -15.53 1.86
CA ILE A 97 6.46 -15.56 0.55
C ILE A 97 4.98 -15.21 0.72
N GLY A 98 4.47 -14.32 -0.13
CA GLY A 98 3.04 -14.03 -0.26
C GLY A 98 2.59 -14.12 -1.71
N GLU A 99 1.28 -14.28 -1.95
CA GLU A 99 0.72 -14.16 -3.30
C GLU A 99 0.50 -12.67 -3.61
N VAL A 100 1.61 -11.96 -3.84
CA VAL A 100 1.64 -10.51 -4.06
C VAL A 100 2.76 -10.11 -5.01
N GLU A 101 2.50 -9.07 -5.80
CA GLU A 101 3.51 -8.29 -6.51
C GLU A 101 3.52 -6.87 -5.95
N TYR A 102 4.69 -6.23 -5.90
CA TYR A 102 4.81 -4.90 -5.31
C TYR A 102 5.96 -4.08 -5.89
N LEU A 103 5.89 -2.77 -5.70
CA LEU A 103 6.97 -1.83 -5.98
C LEU A 103 7.39 -1.15 -4.67
N LEU A 104 8.65 -1.29 -4.29
CA LEU A 104 9.26 -0.49 -3.23
C LEU A 104 9.98 0.70 -3.84
N LEU A 105 9.61 1.92 -3.45
CA LEU A 105 10.17 3.15 -4.00
C LEU A 105 10.85 3.97 -2.90
N ASN A 106 12.00 4.56 -3.25
CA ASN A 106 12.60 5.61 -2.43
C ASN A 106 11.95 6.95 -2.80
N ILE A 107 11.48 7.69 -1.80
CA ILE A 107 10.80 8.98 -1.99
C ILE A 107 11.74 10.15 -2.31
N ASN A 108 13.06 9.92 -2.33
CA ASN A 108 14.01 10.91 -2.78
C ASN A 108 13.73 11.30 -4.26
N PRO A 109 13.60 12.59 -4.59
CA PRO A 109 13.25 13.04 -5.95
C PRO A 109 14.16 12.51 -7.06
N LEU A 110 15.47 12.38 -6.80
CA LEU A 110 16.42 11.82 -7.77
C LEU A 110 16.20 10.32 -7.98
N SER A 111 15.93 9.59 -6.90
CA SER A 111 15.60 8.16 -6.97
C SER A 111 14.28 7.92 -7.72
N ILE A 112 13.27 8.76 -7.48
CA ILE A 112 12.01 8.74 -8.22
C ILE A 112 12.26 9.00 -9.71
N ALA A 113 13.11 9.97 -10.05
CA ALA A 113 13.40 10.32 -11.43
C ALA A 113 14.08 9.20 -12.21
N GLU A 114 15.08 8.55 -11.62
CA GLU A 114 15.71 7.40 -12.26
C GLU A 114 14.75 6.21 -12.37
N ARG A 115 14.04 5.86 -11.30
CA ARG A 115 13.12 4.70 -11.29
C ARG A 115 11.92 4.88 -12.22
N SER A 116 11.43 6.11 -12.38
CA SER A 116 10.30 6.38 -13.28
C SER A 116 10.57 5.94 -14.73
N LYS A 117 11.85 5.90 -15.17
CA LYS A 117 12.25 5.48 -16.52
C LYS A 117 12.00 4.01 -16.80
N THR A 118 12.04 3.16 -15.78
CA THR A 118 11.81 1.71 -15.91
C THR A 118 10.39 1.31 -15.52
N ILE A 119 9.75 2.07 -14.63
CA ILE A 119 8.38 1.79 -14.16
C ILE A 119 7.34 2.26 -15.19
N SER A 120 7.42 3.51 -15.67
CA SER A 120 6.38 4.06 -16.54
C SER A 120 6.87 4.23 -17.97
N ASN A 121 5.95 4.07 -18.93
CA ASN A 121 6.18 4.42 -20.33
C ASN A 121 6.19 5.95 -20.53
N ASP A 122 5.66 6.71 -19.55
CA ASP A 122 5.78 8.16 -19.47
C ASP A 122 6.37 8.54 -18.09
N PRO A 123 7.72 8.56 -17.98
CA PRO A 123 8.40 8.85 -16.73
C PRO A 123 8.07 10.24 -16.18
N ALA A 124 7.81 11.22 -17.04
CA ALA A 124 7.49 12.58 -16.62
C ALA A 124 6.12 12.62 -15.94
N LYS A 125 5.12 11.98 -16.56
CA LYS A 125 3.78 11.86 -16.00
C LYS A 125 3.78 11.10 -14.68
N PHE A 126 4.52 9.99 -14.59
CA PHE A 126 4.62 9.22 -13.34
C PHE A 126 5.14 10.08 -12.18
N ARG A 127 6.20 10.88 -12.41
CA ARG A 127 6.71 11.82 -11.39
C ARG A 127 5.69 12.88 -11.00
N GLN A 128 5.02 13.48 -11.97
CA GLN A 128 4.03 14.54 -11.74
C GLN A 128 2.85 14.06 -10.89
N VAL A 129 2.52 12.77 -10.95
CA VAL A 129 1.47 12.15 -10.14
C VAL A 129 2.01 11.71 -8.78
N LEU A 130 3.18 11.07 -8.74
CA LEU A 130 3.76 10.51 -7.51
C LEU A 130 4.18 11.59 -6.51
N THR A 131 4.81 12.68 -6.97
CA THR A 131 5.30 13.74 -6.09
C THR A 131 4.20 14.37 -5.23
N PRO A 132 3.08 14.86 -5.79
CA PRO A 132 2.01 15.40 -4.95
C PRO A 132 1.29 14.30 -4.14
N PHE A 133 1.26 13.05 -4.59
CA PHE A 133 0.69 11.96 -3.81
C PHE A 133 1.49 11.66 -2.52
N ILE A 134 2.82 11.87 -2.53
CA ILE A 134 3.68 11.63 -1.36
C ILE A 134 3.79 12.85 -0.44
N LEU A 135 3.72 14.07 -0.99
CA LEU A 135 4.02 15.31 -0.27
C LEU A 135 2.78 16.03 0.32
N LEU A 136 1.58 15.54 0.03
CA LEU A 136 0.31 16.06 0.58
C LEU A 136 -0.10 15.26 1.82
#